data_AF-A0A9P5SCL6-F1
#
_entry.id   AF-A0A9P5SCL6-F1
#
_cell.length_a   1.000
_cell.length_b   1.000
_cell.length_c   1.000
_cell.angle_alpha   90.00
_cell.angle_beta   90.00
_cell.angle_gamma   90.00
#
_symmetry.space_group_name_H-M   'P 1'
#
loop_
_entity.id
_entity.type
_entity.pdbx_description
1 polymer ?
#
loop_
_entity_poly.entity_id
_entity_poly.type
_entity_poly.pdbx_seq_one_letter_code
_entity_poly.pdbx_strand_id
1 'polypeptide(L)'
;MAVRLLRRNLVICMVALIMVLMVFQRRLHFAIIDFGYLIRPLWDKDISDFDTIIPHYYAEGMHMKERCEAHGWTFPTDPSRTMPKVYDALIFSVELDMLEIRMHELWDVVDHFIIMEAN
;
A
#
# COMPACT_ATOMS: atom_id res chain seq x y z
N MET A 1 -35.57 -16.37 -47.13
CA MET A 1 -35.76 -15.12 -46.35
C MET A 1 -35.46 -15.31 -44.86
N ALA A 2 -35.98 -16.38 -44.22
CA ALA A 2 -35.74 -16.70 -42.81
C ALA A 2 -34.25 -16.84 -42.39
N VAL A 3 -33.42 -17.52 -43.18
CA VAL A 3 -31.98 -17.71 -42.88
C VAL A 3 -31.20 -16.39 -42.86
N ARG A 4 -31.57 -15.42 -43.71
CA ARG A 4 -30.93 -14.09 -43.72
C ARG A 4 -31.33 -13.25 -42.52
N LEU A 5 -32.59 -13.37 -42.07
CA LEU A 5 -33.08 -12.73 -40.84
C LEU A 5 -32.42 -13.33 -39.59
N LEU A 6 -32.30 -14.66 -39.52
CA LEU A 6 -31.62 -15.35 -38.43
C LEU A 6 -30.16 -14.93 -38.32
N ARG A 7 -29.43 -14.89 -39.45
CA ARG A 7 -28.03 -14.46 -39.49
C ARG A 7 -27.86 -12.99 -39.08
N ARG A 8 -28.78 -12.11 -39.48
CA ARG A 8 -28.78 -10.69 -39.08
C ARG A 8 -29.02 -10.52 -37.58
N ASN A 9 -30.01 -11.22 -37.01
CA ASN A 9 -30.30 -11.15 -35.58
C ASN A 9 -29.14 -11.71 -34.75
N LEU A 10 -28.49 -12.78 -35.23
CA LEU A 10 -27.33 -13.38 -34.56
C LEU A 10 -26.14 -12.41 -34.53
N VAL A 11 -25.88 -11.69 -35.64
CA VAL A 11 -24.85 -10.64 -35.68
C VAL A 11 -25.18 -9.50 -34.71
N ILE A 12 -26.43 -9.05 -34.65
CA ILE A 12 -26.85 -8.00 -33.71
C ILE A 12 -26.64 -8.45 -32.25
N CYS A 13 -27.03 -9.69 -31.91
CA CYS A 13 -26.80 -10.25 -30.59
C CYS A 13 -25.30 -10.34 -30.24
N MET A 14 -24.45 -10.75 -31.19
CA MET A 14 -23.00 -10.81 -30.96
C MET A 14 -22.40 -9.41 -30.74
N VAL A 15 -22.81 -8.41 -31.51
CA VAL A 15 -22.35 -7.02 -31.34
C VAL A 15 -22.81 -6.45 -30.00
N ALA A 16 -24.08 -6.69 -29.62
CA ALA A 16 -24.61 -6.27 -28.32
C ALA A 16 -23.85 -6.93 -27.16
N LEU A 17 -23.55 -8.23 -27.25
CA LEU A 17 -22.76 -8.94 -26.25
C LEU A 17 -21.35 -8.35 -26.12
N ILE A 18 -20.68 -8.07 -27.23
CA ILE A 18 -19.34 -7.44 -27.23
C ILE A 18 -19.40 -6.07 -26.57
N MET A 19 -20.42 -5.25 -26.88
CA MET A 19 -20.59 -3.94 -26.25
C MET A 19 -20.81 -4.05 -24.74
N VAL A 20 -21.64 -5.00 -24.29
CA VAL A 20 -21.86 -5.27 -22.86
C VAL A 20 -20.55 -5.68 -22.19
N LEU A 21 -19.79 -6.62 -22.78
CA LEU A 21 -18.49 -7.04 -22.24
C LEU A 21 -17.50 -5.87 -22.18
N MET A 22 -17.46 -5.00 -23.19
CA MET A 22 -16.62 -3.79 -23.19
C MET A 22 -17.01 -2.77 -22.11
N VAL A 23 -18.29 -2.62 -21.79
CA VAL A 23 -18.73 -1.75 -20.69
C VAL A 23 -18.44 -2.38 -19.33
N PHE A 24 -18.63 -3.70 -19.20
CA PHE A 24 -18.43 -4.42 -17.94
C PHE A 24 -16.98 -4.82 -17.65
N GLN A 25 -16.05 -4.71 -18.60
CA GLN A 25 -14.63 -5.09 -18.39
C GLN A 25 -14.01 -4.38 -17.18
N ARG A 26 -14.34 -3.10 -16.97
CA ARG A 26 -13.86 -2.31 -15.82
C ARG A 26 -14.45 -2.85 -14.51
N ARG A 27 -15.74 -3.21 -14.50
CA ARG A 27 -16.42 -3.81 -13.35
C ARG A 27 -15.85 -5.19 -13.02
N LEU A 28 -15.51 -5.98 -14.03
CA LEU A 28 -14.92 -7.31 -13.86
C LEU A 28 -13.54 -7.22 -13.22
N HIS A 29 -12.73 -6.24 -13.62
CA HIS A 29 -11.41 -6.01 -13.01
C HIS A 29 -11.50 -5.76 -11.50
N PHE A 30 -12.37 -4.84 -11.07
CA PHE A 30 -12.60 -4.60 -9.64
C PHE A 30 -13.15 -5.83 -8.92
N ALA A 31 -14.09 -6.57 -9.54
CA ALA A 31 -14.64 -7.79 -8.95
C ALA A 31 -13.57 -8.89 -8.75
N ILE A 32 -12.56 -8.98 -9.64
CA ILE A 32 -11.44 -9.92 -9.48
C ILE A 32 -10.57 -9.52 -8.29
N ILE A 33 -10.29 -8.22 -8.12
CA ILE A 33 -9.51 -7.70 -6.99
C ILE A 33 -10.25 -7.98 -5.68
N ASP A 34 -11.53 -7.62 -5.60
CA ASP A 34 -12.37 -7.86 -4.42
C ASP A 34 -12.45 -9.34 -4.07
N PHE A 35 -12.62 -10.20 -5.09
CA PHE A 35 -12.61 -11.64 -4.89
C PHE A 35 -11.26 -12.11 -4.33
N GLY A 36 -10.15 -11.59 -4.86
CA GLY A 36 -8.80 -11.83 -4.35
C GLY A 36 -8.66 -11.49 -2.86
N TYR A 37 -9.24 -10.37 -2.41
CA TYR A 37 -9.27 -9.98 -1.00
C TYR A 37 -10.17 -10.88 -0.15
N LEU A 38 -11.32 -11.32 -0.67
CA LEU A 38 -12.20 -12.26 0.05
C LEU A 38 -11.53 -13.62 0.26
N ILE A 39 -10.78 -14.11 -0.74
CA ILE A 39 -10.02 -15.35 -0.63
C ILE A 39 -8.60 -15.16 -0.09
N ARG A 40 -8.27 -13.96 0.42
CA ARG A 40 -6.96 -13.64 1.00
C ARG A 40 -6.46 -14.68 2.00
N PRO A 41 -7.29 -15.23 2.91
CA PRO A 41 -6.83 -16.27 3.83
C PRO A 41 -6.34 -17.56 3.17
N LEU A 42 -6.68 -17.82 1.90
CA LEU A 42 -6.21 -19.00 1.16
C LEU A 42 -4.80 -18.82 0.57
N TRP A 43 -4.37 -17.59 0.30
CA TRP A 43 -3.10 -17.33 -0.42
C TRP A 43 -2.14 -16.38 0.30
N ASP A 44 -2.65 -15.46 1.11
CA ASP A 44 -1.86 -14.60 1.97
C ASP A 44 -1.57 -15.38 3.26
N LYS A 45 -0.40 -16.01 3.28
CA LYS A 45 0.08 -16.73 4.47
C LYS A 45 0.80 -15.72 5.34
N ASP A 46 0.56 -15.79 6.65
CA ASP A 46 1.34 -15.02 7.60
C ASP A 46 2.83 -15.23 7.33
N ILE A 47 3.55 -14.11 7.19
CA ILE A 47 5.01 -14.12 7.20
C ILE A 47 5.37 -14.46 8.64
N SER A 48 5.43 -15.76 8.95
CA SER A 48 5.85 -16.26 10.25
C SER A 48 7.35 -16.01 10.39
N ASP A 49 7.66 -14.95 11.10
CA ASP A 49 8.52 -14.95 12.29
C ASP A 49 9.17 -13.58 12.34
N PHE A 50 8.58 -12.68 13.15
CA PHE A 50 9.31 -11.51 13.60
C PHE A 50 10.39 -12.00 14.57
N ASP A 51 11.47 -12.55 14.01
CA ASP A 51 12.61 -13.12 14.75
C ASP A 51 13.18 -12.10 15.75
N THR A 52 12.97 -10.81 15.47
CA THR A 52 13.42 -9.70 16.30
C THR A 52 12.25 -8.80 16.66
N ILE A 53 11.80 -8.90 17.90
CA ILE A 53 10.89 -7.92 18.51
C ILE A 53 11.76 -6.79 19.08
N ILE A 54 11.61 -5.57 18.55
CA ILE A 54 12.27 -4.37 19.09
C ILE A 54 11.27 -3.67 20.02
N PRO A 55 11.45 -3.74 21.36
CA PRO A 55 10.52 -3.14 22.30
C PRO A 55 10.60 -1.61 22.28
N HIS A 56 9.49 -0.91 22.30
CA HIS A 56 9.50 0.56 22.35
C HIS A 56 9.71 1.05 23.79
N TYR A 57 10.91 1.54 24.12
CA TYR A 57 11.18 2.16 25.42
C TYR A 57 10.78 3.64 25.43
N TYR A 58 9.69 3.95 26.14
CA TYR A 58 9.21 5.32 26.33
C TYR A 58 8.90 5.59 27.80
N ALA A 59 9.37 6.74 28.29
CA ALA A 59 8.93 7.36 29.53
C ALA A 59 9.05 8.88 29.38
N GLU A 60 8.17 9.61 30.05
CA GLU A 60 8.19 11.08 30.05
C GLU A 60 9.52 11.60 30.63
N GLY A 61 10.17 12.54 29.94
CA GLY A 61 11.46 13.11 30.34
C GLY A 61 12.69 12.25 29.99
N MET A 62 12.54 11.06 29.40
CA MET A 62 13.66 10.21 29.01
C MET A 62 14.45 10.81 27.85
N HIS A 63 15.78 10.87 27.97
CA HIS A 63 16.67 11.35 26.93
C HIS A 63 16.95 10.27 25.87
N MET A 64 17.35 10.68 24.66
CA MET A 64 17.65 9.74 23.56
C MET A 64 18.81 8.80 23.90
N LYS A 65 19.81 9.29 24.64
CA LYS A 65 20.94 8.49 25.10
C LYS A 65 20.48 7.30 25.96
N GLU A 66 19.58 7.55 26.91
CA GLU A 66 19.04 6.52 27.81
C GLU A 66 18.22 5.48 27.02
N ARG A 67 17.47 5.92 25.99
CA ARG A 67 16.77 4.99 25.08
C ARG A 67 17.73 4.09 24.31
N CYS A 68 18.77 4.66 23.71
CA CYS A 68 19.79 3.86 23.02
C CYS A 68 20.43 2.83 23.96
N GLU A 69 20.79 3.25 25.17
CA GLU A 69 21.36 2.37 26.19
C GLU A 69 20.40 1.25 26.61
N ALA A 70 19.09 1.53 26.73
CA ALA A 70 18.06 0.51 27.01
C ALA A 70 17.96 -0.56 25.90
N HIS A 71 18.26 -0.20 24.65
CA HIS A 71 18.36 -1.12 23.52
C HIS A 71 19.75 -1.79 23.38
N GLY A 72 20.73 -1.45 24.22
CA GLY A 72 22.12 -1.87 24.06
C GLY A 72 22.84 -1.20 22.88
N TRP A 73 22.30 -0.09 22.37
CA TRP A 73 22.87 0.69 21.26
C TRP A 73 23.81 1.79 21.76
N THR A 74 24.77 2.16 20.93
CA THR A 74 25.70 3.26 21.23
C THR A 74 25.11 4.58 20.77
N PHE A 75 24.92 5.52 21.71
CA PHE A 75 24.50 6.87 21.36
C PHE A 75 25.66 7.64 20.69
N PRO A 76 25.45 8.28 19.52
CA PRO A 76 26.49 9.04 18.83
C PRO A 76 27.06 10.18 19.68
N THR A 77 28.39 10.35 19.67
CA THR A 77 29.09 11.42 20.42
C THR A 77 29.01 12.79 19.73
N ASP A 78 28.88 12.80 18.39
CA ASP A 78 28.64 14.00 17.58
C ASP A 78 27.37 13.78 16.73
N PRO A 79 26.19 14.22 17.20
CA PRO A 79 24.93 14.03 16.50
C PRO A 79 24.93 14.65 15.10
N SER A 80 25.65 15.76 14.90
CA SER A 80 25.65 16.53 13.64
C SER A 80 26.37 15.82 12.48
N ARG A 81 27.31 14.92 12.79
CA ARG A 81 28.11 14.20 11.80
C ARG A 81 27.69 12.74 11.60
N THR A 82 26.91 12.20 12.54
CA THR A 82 26.77 10.74 12.68
C THR A 82 25.35 10.27 12.89
N MET A 83 24.36 11.17 12.94
CA MET A 83 22.97 10.74 12.96
C MET A 83 22.60 10.04 11.64
N PRO A 84 21.98 8.85 11.72
CA PRO A 84 21.48 8.19 10.53
C PRO A 84 20.34 9.02 9.94
N LYS A 85 20.32 9.12 8.61
CA LYS A 85 19.20 9.72 7.91
C LYS A 85 17.95 8.89 8.10
N VAL A 86 16.83 9.56 8.35
CA VAL A 86 15.52 8.94 8.49
C VAL A 86 14.81 9.01 7.15
N TYR A 87 14.54 7.84 6.58
CA TYR A 87 13.77 7.68 5.34
C TYR A 87 12.40 7.14 5.68
N ASP A 88 11.35 7.88 5.32
CA ASP A 88 9.98 7.39 5.38
C ASP A 88 9.58 6.88 3.99
N ALA A 89 9.36 5.57 3.85
CA ALA A 89 8.97 4.95 2.60
C ALA A 89 7.52 4.47 2.68
N LEU A 90 6.68 4.96 1.77
CA LEU A 90 5.26 4.65 1.75
C LEU A 90 4.76 4.37 0.32
N ILE A 91 3.81 3.44 0.24
CA ILE A 91 3.06 3.17 -0.99
C ILE A 91 1.80 4.04 -0.93
N PHE A 92 1.59 4.84 -1.97
CA PHE A 92 0.48 5.79 -2.07
C PHE A 92 -0.57 5.30 -3.07
N SER A 93 -1.84 5.29 -2.67
CA SER A 93 -2.97 4.95 -3.53
C SER A 93 -4.20 5.80 -3.17
N VAL A 94 -4.44 6.89 -3.90
CA VAL A 94 -5.65 7.74 -3.83
C VAL A 94 -5.88 8.50 -2.50
N GLU A 95 -5.28 8.07 -1.39
CA GLU A 95 -5.42 8.62 -0.03
C GLU A 95 -4.58 9.89 0.20
N LEU A 96 -4.92 10.98 -0.51
CA LEU A 96 -4.18 12.24 -0.44
C LEU A 96 -4.23 12.91 0.95
N ASP A 97 -5.36 12.77 1.63
CA ASP A 97 -5.58 13.27 2.99
C ASP A 97 -4.67 12.59 4.02
N MET A 98 -4.53 11.27 3.93
CA MET A 98 -3.61 10.51 4.79
C MET A 98 -2.15 10.90 4.54
N LEU A 99 -1.79 11.15 3.28
CA LEU A 99 -0.44 11.63 2.94
C LEU A 99 -0.17 13.01 3.51
N GLU A 100 -1.13 13.93 3.42
CA GLU A 100 -1.02 15.29 3.97
C GLU A 100 -0.79 15.26 5.48
N ILE A 101 -1.62 14.53 6.23
CA ILE A 101 -1.48 14.38 7.69
C ILE A 101 -0.12 13.79 8.03
N ARG A 102 0.28 12.70 7.37
CA ARG A 102 1.56 12.04 7.64
C ARG A 102 2.75 12.97 7.41
N MET A 103 2.73 13.71 6.30
CA MET A 103 3.79 14.68 6.00
C MET A 103 3.81 15.82 7.01
N HIS A 104 2.66 16.32 7.44
CA HIS A 104 2.57 17.36 8.46
C HIS A 104 3.14 16.92 9.81
N GLU A 105 2.77 15.72 10.27
CA GLU A 105 3.20 15.17 11.56
C GLU A 105 4.69 14.77 11.56
N LEU A 106 5.24 14.37 10.42
CA LEU A 106 6.61 13.86 10.31
C LEU A 106 7.62 14.85 9.71
N TRP A 107 7.17 16.04 9.31
CA TRP A 107 7.98 17.02 8.57
C TRP A 107 9.31 17.36 9.26
N ASP A 108 9.29 17.48 10.58
CA ASP A 108 10.45 17.92 11.37
C ASP A 108 11.40 16.78 11.77
N VAL A 109 11.02 15.52 11.52
CA VAL A 109 11.77 14.33 11.97
C VAL A 109 12.24 13.40 10.85
N VAL A 110 11.69 13.53 9.65
CA VAL A 110 12.06 12.73 8.46
C VAL A 110 12.92 13.55 7.51
N ASP A 111 14.08 13.02 7.11
CA ASP A 111 14.96 13.68 6.14
C ASP A 111 14.46 13.55 4.70
N HIS A 112 13.88 12.40 4.36
CA HIS A 112 13.45 12.07 3.01
C HIS A 112 12.17 11.22 3.00
N PHE A 113 11.15 11.70 2.30
CA PHE A 113 9.95 10.92 1.97
C PHE A 113 10.12 10.23 0.62
N ILE A 114 10.00 8.92 0.61
CA ILE A 114 10.01 8.08 -0.60
C ILE A 114 8.57 7.63 -0.85
N ILE A 115 7.93 8.24 -1.85
CA ILE A 115 6.55 7.96 -2.21
C ILE A 115 6.52 7.08 -3.45
N MET A 116 5.97 5.88 -3.32
CA MET A 116 5.75 4.96 -4.43
C MET A 116 4.26 4.94 -4.79
N GLU A 117 3.90 5.52 -5.93
CA GLU A 117 2.53 5.48 -6.44
C GLU A 117 2.15 4.05 -6.87
N ALA A 118 1.10 3.50 -6.27
CA ALA A 118 0.48 2.27 -6.73
C ALA A 118 -0.50 2.59 -7.86
N ASN A 119 -0.22 2.07 -9.06
CA ASN A 119 -0.97 2.30 -10.29
C ASN A 119 -1.82 1.08 -10.66
#